data_AF-A0A534IND9-F1
#
_entry.id   AF-A0A534IND9-F1
#
_cell.length_a   1.000
_cell.length_b   1.000
_cell.length_c   1.000
_cell.angle_alpha   90.00
_cell.angle_beta   90.00
_cell.angle_gamma   90.00
#
_symmetry.space_group_name_H-M   'P 1'
#
loop_
_entity.id
_entity.type
_entity.pdbx_description
1 polymer ?
#
loop_
_entity_poly.entity_id
_entity_poly.type
_entity_poly.pdbx_seq_one_letter_code
_entity_poly.pdbx_strand_id
1 'polypeptide(L)'
;MSPLQKLTATVIAVLLIAAAYGVWVTEPSATAPARASRGKPAIPASSAMPVIDQDTFRTARRLARLATTADESPLAQSAVQIADHELDLAFAGALRHVEAHPPQLSPEAQQLQQRLESSQRQLE
;
A
#
# COMPACT_ATOMS: atom_id res chain seq x y z
N MET A 1 42.68 13.96 31.04
CA MET A 1 41.73 12.95 30.52
C MET A 1 42.47 11.62 30.49
N SER A 2 42.04 10.64 31.27
CA SER A 2 42.73 9.36 31.32
C SER A 2 42.72 8.71 29.92
N PRO A 3 43.74 7.93 29.54
CA PRO A 3 43.78 7.29 28.23
C PRO A 3 42.55 6.41 27.98
N LEU A 4 42.00 5.85 29.06
CA LEU A 4 40.77 5.06 29.03
C LEU A 4 39.52 5.90 28.69
N GLN A 5 39.40 7.13 29.23
CA GLN A 5 38.31 8.05 28.90
C GLN A 5 38.34 8.45 27.42
N LYS A 6 39.53 8.66 26.86
CA LYS A 6 39.70 8.99 25.44
C LYS A 6 39.26 7.82 24.55
N LEU A 7 39.62 6.59 24.93
CA LEU A 7 39.22 5.36 24.23
C LEU A 7 37.69 5.17 24.27
N THR A 8 37.06 5.34 25.44
CA THR A 8 35.61 5.25 25.54
C THR A 8 34.90 6.34 24.73
N ALA A 9 35.42 7.56 24.72
CA ALA A 9 34.83 8.66 23.95
C ALA A 9 34.92 8.41 22.44
N THR A 10 36.05 7.90 21.93
CA THR A 10 36.19 7.54 20.51
C THR A 10 35.29 6.37 20.13
N VAL A 11 35.17 5.34 20.96
CA VAL A 11 34.26 4.21 20.69
C VAL A 11 32.81 4.69 20.61
N ILE A 12 32.36 5.51 21.57
CA ILE A 12 31.00 6.06 21.55
C ILE A 12 30.77 6.93 20.31
N ALA A 13 31.75 7.76 19.93
CA ALA A 13 31.65 8.60 18.74
C ALA A 13 31.51 7.75 17.46
N VAL A 14 32.29 6.67 17.33
CA VAL A 14 32.18 5.75 16.20
C VAL A 14 30.83 5.03 16.19
N LEU A 15 30.33 4.61 17.35
CA LEU A 15 29.05 3.92 17.50
C LEU A 15 27.88 4.85 17.12
N LEU A 16 27.94 6.13 17.49
CA LEU A 16 26.97 7.14 17.09
C LEU A 16 26.99 7.41 15.58
N ILE A 17 28.17 7.48 14.98
CA ILE A 17 28.31 7.64 13.52
C ILE A 17 27.74 6.41 12.80
N ALA A 18 28.03 5.21 13.28
CA ALA A 18 27.50 3.97 12.72
C ALA A 18 25.96 3.89 12.86
N ALA A 19 25.41 4.33 14.00
CA ALA A 19 23.97 4.40 14.20
C ALA A 19 23.31 5.45 13.28
N ALA A 20 23.90 6.64 13.15
CA ALA A 20 23.41 7.68 12.24
C ALA A 20 23.48 7.21 10.78
N TYR A 21 24.56 6.54 10.40
CA TYR A 21 24.71 5.94 9.08
C TYR A 21 23.70 4.80 8.87
N GLY A 22 23.46 3.98 9.90
CA GLY A 22 22.41 2.97 9.91
C GLY A 22 21.02 3.57 9.68
N VAL A 23 20.69 4.71 10.29
CA VAL A 23 19.42 5.43 10.06
C VAL A 23 19.35 6.06 8.66
N TRP A 24 20.47 6.44 8.06
CA TRP A 24 20.50 6.99 6.71
C TRP A 24 20.46 5.93 5.60
N VAL A 25 21.10 4.78 5.84
CA VAL A 25 21.14 3.64 4.91
C VAL A 25 19.89 2.78 5.04
N THR A 26 19.40 2.63 6.27
CA THR A 26 18.07 2.07 6.51
C THR A 26 17.08 3.19 6.22
N GLU A 27 16.71 3.35 4.95
CA GLU A 27 15.46 4.06 4.65
C GLU A 27 14.42 3.52 5.63
N PRO A 28 13.72 4.39 6.37
CA PRO A 28 12.74 3.95 7.33
C PRO A 28 11.71 3.12 6.57
N SER A 29 11.82 1.79 6.69
CA SER A 29 10.67 0.90 6.63
C SER A 29 9.91 1.07 7.95
N ALA A 30 9.66 2.33 8.32
CA ALA A 30 8.68 2.69 9.30
C ALA A 30 7.36 2.56 8.57
N THR A 31 6.55 1.60 9.03
CA THR A 31 5.11 1.75 9.17
C THR A 31 4.36 2.34 7.97
N ALA A 32 3.58 1.46 7.35
CA ALA A 32 2.40 1.72 6.52
C ALA A 32 2.58 1.55 5.00
N PRO A 33 1.50 1.13 4.32
CA PRO A 33 1.50 0.50 3.01
C PRO A 33 0.98 1.50 2.01
N ALA A 34 1.86 2.08 1.21
CA ALA A 34 1.45 2.72 -0.03
C ALA A 34 2.70 2.84 -0.86
N ARG A 35 2.97 1.81 -1.66
CA ARG A 35 3.86 1.96 -2.81
C ARG A 35 3.09 2.80 -3.84
N ALA A 36 2.94 4.09 -3.54
CA ALA A 36 2.57 5.08 -4.51
C ALA A 36 3.62 4.99 -5.62
N SER A 37 3.17 4.52 -6.79
CA SER A 37 3.97 4.39 -8.00
C SER A 37 4.63 5.74 -8.30
N ARG A 38 5.89 5.87 -7.92
CA ARG A 38 6.75 7.01 -8.25
C ARG A 38 7.09 6.88 -9.75
N GLY A 39 6.18 7.31 -10.62
CA GLY A 39 6.35 7.13 -12.06
C GLY A 39 5.21 7.57 -12.97
N LYS A 40 4.17 8.27 -12.49
CA LYS A 40 3.21 8.96 -13.36
C LYS A 40 2.81 10.29 -12.72
N PRO A 41 2.81 11.41 -13.46
CA PRO A 41 2.31 12.68 -12.92
C PRO A 41 0.87 12.47 -12.43
N ALA A 42 0.59 12.97 -11.23
CA ALA A 42 -0.72 12.92 -10.62
C ALA A 42 -1.76 13.49 -11.60
N ILE A 43 -2.53 12.59 -12.21
CA ILE A 43 -3.78 12.95 -12.87
C ILE A 43 -4.67 13.54 -11.77
N PRO A 44 -5.31 14.70 -11.98
CA PRO A 44 -6.11 15.36 -10.94
C PRO A 44 -7.07 14.34 -10.32
N ALA A 45 -6.99 14.22 -9.00
CA ALA A 45 -7.62 13.21 -8.15
C ALA A 45 -9.17 13.30 -8.08
N SER A 46 -9.81 13.93 -9.07
CA SER A 46 -11.25 14.15 -9.13
C SER A 46 -12.01 13.01 -9.83
N SER A 47 -11.32 12.11 -10.54
CA SER A 47 -11.99 11.08 -11.36
C SER A 47 -11.20 9.80 -11.58
N ALA A 48 -10.00 9.67 -11.02
CA ALA A 48 -9.23 8.44 -11.12
C ALA A 48 -9.72 7.46 -10.06
N MET A 49 -10.35 6.36 -10.49
CA MET A 49 -10.74 5.28 -9.59
C MET A 49 -9.54 4.85 -8.72
N PRO A 50 -9.75 4.60 -7.41
CA PRO A 50 -8.71 4.10 -6.53
C PRO A 50 -8.08 2.82 -7.12
N VAL A 51 -6.78 2.86 -7.39
CA VAL A 51 -6.03 1.69 -7.89
C VAL A 51 -5.70 0.79 -6.71
N ILE A 52 -6.29 -0.41 -6.69
CA ILE A 52 -6.11 -1.41 -5.63
C ILE A 52 -4.96 -2.34 -6.01
N ASP A 53 -3.93 -2.43 -5.18
CA ASP A 53 -2.79 -3.34 -5.38
C ASP A 53 -3.12 -4.76 -4.92
N GLN A 54 -3.31 -5.66 -5.88
CA GLN A 54 -3.52 -7.09 -5.63
C GLN A 54 -2.24 -7.91 -5.76
N ASP A 55 -1.16 -7.33 -6.30
CA ASP A 55 0.06 -8.06 -6.63
C ASP A 55 0.81 -8.46 -5.36
N THR A 56 0.74 -7.63 -4.32
CA THR A 56 1.31 -7.92 -3.00
C THR A 56 0.73 -9.21 -2.39
N PHE A 57 -0.60 -9.36 -2.37
CA PHE A 57 -1.26 -10.58 -1.89
C PHE A 57 -0.92 -11.81 -2.75
N ARG A 58 -0.92 -11.66 -4.08
CA ARG A 58 -0.55 -12.75 -5.00
C ARG A 58 0.88 -13.22 -4.78
N THR A 59 1.79 -12.28 -4.54
CA THR A 59 3.20 -12.56 -4.27
C THR A 59 3.36 -13.28 -2.94
N ALA A 60 2.75 -12.78 -1.86
CA ALA A 60 2.77 -13.43 -0.55
C ALA A 60 2.23 -14.88 -0.63
N ARG A 61 1.11 -15.09 -1.33
CA ARG A 61 0.52 -16.42 -1.53
C ARG A 61 1.38 -17.34 -2.39
N ARG A 62 2.16 -16.80 -3.33
CA ARG A 62 3.12 -17.60 -4.10
C ARG A 62 4.30 -18.01 -3.21
N LEU A 63 4.83 -17.09 -2.41
CA LEU A 63 5.93 -17.38 -1.47
C LEU A 63 5.52 -18.39 -0.40
N ALA A 64 4.30 -18.29 0.14
CA ALA A 64 3.78 -19.26 1.11
C ALA A 64 3.66 -20.69 0.58
N ARG A 65 3.51 -20.88 -0.73
CA ARG A 65 3.53 -22.21 -1.36
C ARG A 65 4.94 -22.77 -1.56
N LEU A 66 5.96 -21.92 -1.53
CA LEU A 66 7.35 -22.31 -1.67
C LEU A 66 8.02 -22.62 -0.32
N ALA A 67 7.45 -22.13 0.79
CA ALA A 67 7.92 -22.43 2.14
C ALA A 67 7.72 -23.92 2.44
N THR A 68 8.83 -24.66 2.56
CA THR A 68 8.82 -26.11 2.83
C THR A 68 9.38 -26.46 4.20
N THR A 69 10.06 -25.52 4.86
CA THR A 69 10.63 -25.74 6.20
C THR A 69 9.67 -25.33 7.32
N ALA A 70 9.87 -25.93 8.50
CA ALA A 70 9.03 -25.67 9.68
C ALA A 70 9.15 -24.21 10.19
N ASP A 71 10.31 -23.57 10.00
CA ASP A 71 10.55 -22.19 10.42
C ASP A 71 10.00 -21.17 9.40
N GLU A 72 9.99 -21.50 8.11
CA GLU A 72 9.48 -20.61 7.06
C GLU A 72 7.95 -20.63 6.94
N SER A 73 7.31 -21.78 7.20
CA SER A 73 5.86 -21.92 7.11
C SER A 73 5.07 -20.87 7.92
N PRO A 74 5.36 -20.62 9.21
CA PRO A 74 4.64 -19.61 10.00
C PRO A 74 4.92 -18.18 9.49
N LEU A 75 6.15 -17.88 9.06
CA LEU A 75 6.51 -16.58 8.49
C LEU A 75 5.74 -16.31 7.20
N ALA A 76 5.66 -17.31 6.32
CA ALA A 76 4.99 -17.13 5.04
C ALA A 76 3.46 -17.06 5.20
N GLN A 77 2.87 -17.77 6.17
CA GLN A 77 1.47 -17.62 6.53
C GLN A 77 1.16 -16.24 7.12
N SER A 78 2.04 -15.72 7.99
CA SER A 78 1.94 -14.36 8.52
C SER A 78 1.98 -13.31 7.41
N ALA A 79 2.90 -13.46 6.44
CA ALA A 79 2.99 -12.56 5.30
C ALA A 79 1.70 -12.56 4.44
N VAL A 80 1.05 -13.72 4.28
CA VAL A 80 -0.25 -13.80 3.58
C VAL A 80 -1.35 -13.10 4.37
N GLN A 81 -1.43 -13.32 5.70
CA GLN A 81 -2.43 -12.64 6.53
C GLN A 81 -2.25 -11.13 6.50
N ILE A 82 -1.03 -10.61 6.62
CA ILE A 82 -0.76 -9.18 6.53
C ILE A 82 -1.22 -8.64 5.18
N ALA A 83 -0.84 -9.31 4.08
CA ALA A 83 -1.21 -8.87 2.74
C ALA A 83 -2.74 -8.89 2.48
N ASP A 84 -3.47 -9.79 3.14
CA ASP A 84 -4.93 -9.86 3.09
C ASP A 84 -5.57 -8.64 3.80
N HIS A 85 -5.13 -8.32 5.02
CA HIS A 85 -5.63 -7.17 5.77
C HIS A 85 -5.34 -5.85 5.04
N GLU A 86 -4.18 -5.74 4.39
CA GLU A 86 -3.84 -4.55 3.60
C GLU A 86 -4.72 -4.39 2.36
N LEU A 87 -5.07 -5.52 1.73
CA LEU A 87 -5.99 -5.53 0.61
C LEU A 87 -7.39 -5.08 1.06
N ASP A 88 -7.89 -5.61 2.17
CA ASP A 88 -9.18 -5.22 2.74
C ASP A 88 -9.23 -3.72 3.09
N LEU A 89 -8.16 -3.18 3.68
CA LEU A 89 -8.06 -1.76 3.99
C LEU A 89 -8.07 -0.90 2.72
N ALA A 90 -7.36 -1.31 1.68
CA ALA A 90 -7.38 -0.64 0.38
C ALA A 90 -8.78 -0.67 -0.25
N PHE A 91 -9.49 -1.79 -0.17
CA PHE A 91 -10.88 -1.90 -0.64
C PHE A 91 -11.83 -1.00 0.15
N ALA A 92 -11.74 -0.99 1.48
CA ALA A 92 -12.56 -0.13 2.31
C ALA A 92 -12.32 1.36 2.00
N GLY A 93 -11.05 1.75 1.81
CA GLY A 93 -10.67 3.09 1.38
C GLY A 93 -11.20 3.43 -0.02
N ALA A 94 -11.14 2.49 -0.95
CA ALA A 94 -11.66 2.66 -2.30
C ALA A 94 -13.17 2.84 -2.31
N LEU A 95 -13.91 2.04 -1.53
CA LEU A 95 -15.36 2.15 -1.41
C LEU A 95 -15.76 3.50 -0.84
N ARG A 96 -15.11 3.93 0.26
CA ARG A 96 -15.33 5.26 0.84
C ARG A 96 -15.03 6.39 -0.15
N HIS A 97 -14.02 6.22 -0.99
CA HIS A 97 -13.69 7.21 -2.02
C HIS A 97 -14.77 7.28 -3.12
N VAL A 98 -15.29 6.14 -3.57
CA VAL A 98 -16.38 6.06 -4.55
C VAL A 98 -17.69 6.62 -3.98
N GLU A 99 -17.98 6.36 -2.70
CA GLU A 99 -19.13 6.95 -2.00
C GLU A 99 -19.00 8.49 -1.89
N ALA A 100 -17.80 8.98 -1.59
CA ALA A 100 -17.54 10.42 -1.50
C ALA A 100 -17.49 11.12 -2.88
N HIS A 101 -17.08 10.40 -3.92
CA HIS A 101 -16.92 10.90 -5.29
C HIS A 101 -17.60 9.95 -6.26
N PRO A 102 -18.95 9.98 -6.33
CA PRO A 102 -19.68 9.13 -7.26
C PRO A 102 -19.16 9.37 -8.68
N PRO A 103 -18.82 8.31 -9.43
CA PRO A 103 -18.28 8.45 -10.76
C PRO A 103 -19.29 9.19 -11.64
N GLN A 104 -18.84 10.28 -12.27
CA GLN A 104 -19.67 10.98 -13.23
C GLN A 104 -19.90 10.07 -14.43
N LEU A 105 -21.16 9.80 -14.74
CA LEU A 105 -21.56 9.02 -15.90
C LEU A 105 -20.97 9.66 -17.15
N SER A 106 -20.32 8.86 -18.00
CA SER A 106 -19.91 9.30 -19.32
C SER A 106 -21.13 9.82 -20.10
N PRO A 107 -20.95 10.75 -21.04
CA PRO A 107 -22.07 11.30 -21.81
C PRO A 107 -22.88 10.21 -22.53
N GLU A 108 -22.23 9.13 -22.99
CA GLU A 108 -22.91 7.96 -23.56
C GLU A 108 -23.76 7.21 -22.51
N ALA A 109 -23.24 7.02 -21.29
CA ALA A 109 -23.97 6.37 -20.21
C ALA A 109 -25.19 7.19 -19.75
N GLN A 110 -25.09 8.52 -19.76
CA GLN A 110 -26.23 9.39 -19.46
C GLN A 110 -27.33 9.26 -20.51
N GLN A 111 -26.98 9.19 -21.79
CA GLN A 111 -27.96 8.98 -22.86
C GLN A 111 -28.66 7.63 -22.73
N LEU A 112 -27.92 6.57 -22.39
CA LEU A 112 -28.50 5.25 -22.14
C LEU A 112 -29.46 5.28 -20.95
N GLN A 113 -29.10 5.96 -19.86
CA GLN A 113 -29.96 6.08 -18.69
C GLN A 113 -31.25 6.85 -18.99
N GLN A 114 -31.17 7.94 -19.75
CA GLN A 114 -32.36 8.68 -20.21
C GLN A 114 -33.28 7.83 -21.08
N ARG A 115 -32.71 6.99 -21.96
CA ARG A 115 -33.49 6.06 -22.80
C ARG A 115 -34.15 4.96 -21.97
N LEU A 116 -33.50 4.51 -20.90
CA LEU A 116 -34.04 3.50 -20.01
C LEU A 116 -35.23 4.06 -19.20
N GLU A 117 -35.08 5.28 -18.66
CA GLU A 117 -36.14 5.99 -17.96
C GLU A 117 -37.34 6.29 -18.86
N SER A 118 -37.11 6.71 -20.11
CA SER A 118 -38.20 6.98 -21.04
C SER A 118 -38.96 5.72 -21.42
N SER A 119 -38.26 4.59 -21.55
CA SER A 119 -38.87 3.28 -21.81
C SER A 119 -39.67 2.78 -20.60
N GLN A 120 -39.16 2.97 -19.37
CA GLN A 120 -39.89 2.59 -18.15
C GLN A 120 -41.18 3.40 -17.97
N ARG A 121 -41.15 4.72 -18.20
CA ARG A 121 -42.37 5.55 -18.12
C ARG A 121 -43.42 5.23 -19.18
N GLN A 122 -43.05 4.53 -20.26
CA GLN A 122 -44.00 4.06 -21.27
C GLN A 122 -44.61 2.70 -20.92
N LEU A 123 -44.01 1.98 -19.97
CA LEU A 123 -44.46 0.67 -19.50
C LEU A 123 -45.30 0.75 -18.22
N GLU A 124 -45.17 1.84 -17.44
CA GLU A 124 -46.12 2.25 -16.39
C GLU A 124 -47.35 2.96 -16.97
#